data_AF-A0A1F6D5V4-F1
#
_entry.id   AF-A0A1F6D5V4-F1
#
_cell.length_a   1.000
_cell.length_b   1.000
_cell.length_c   1.000
_cell.angle_alpha   90.00
_cell.angle_beta   90.00
_cell.angle_gamma   90.00
#
_symmetry.space_group_name_H-M   'P 1'
#
loop_
_entity.id
_entity.type
_entity.pdbx_description
1 polymer ?
#
loop_
_entity_poly.entity_id
_entity_poly.type
_entity_poly.pdbx_seq_one_letter_code
_entity_poly.pdbx_strand_id
1 'polypeptide(L)'
;MPKQPPASAPDSTAALLTLCRDILVCAEGLSAGAARTRSNLLAGADPDRAALQGQADGAGRLQALVKTLGRRLGEASIHSERQEEVRRAVETVRARLACLANAVETDYALVSRRGVRIPGVGGRPHPRRRFGPPERG
;
A
#
# COMPACT_ATOMS: atom_id res chain seq x y z
N MET A 1 12.20 -51.61 1.57
CA MET A 1 11.97 -50.34 2.30
C MET A 1 11.72 -49.24 1.28
N PRO A 2 10.50 -48.68 1.18
CA PRO A 2 10.26 -47.56 0.27
C PRO A 2 10.96 -46.32 0.83
N LYS A 3 11.92 -45.77 0.08
CA LYS A 3 12.53 -44.48 0.39
C LYS A 3 11.43 -43.42 0.34
N GLN A 4 11.11 -42.79 1.48
CA GLN A 4 10.30 -41.58 1.51
C GLN A 4 10.96 -40.54 0.60
N PRO A 5 10.22 -39.91 -0.34
CA PRO A 5 10.76 -38.79 -1.09
C PRO A 5 11.10 -37.66 -0.09
N PRO A 6 12.20 -36.91 -0.31
CA PRO A 6 12.54 -35.78 0.54
C PRO A 6 11.36 -34.80 0.54
N ALA A 7 10.95 -34.36 1.74
CA ALA A 7 9.90 -33.37 1.92
C ALA A 7 10.15 -32.20 0.96
N SER A 8 9.27 -32.05 -0.03
CA SER A 8 9.34 -31.03 -1.05
C SER A 8 9.59 -29.68 -0.37
N ALA A 9 10.71 -29.04 -0.71
CA ALA A 9 10.92 -27.63 -0.38
C ALA A 9 9.63 -26.89 -0.76
N PRO A 10 9.07 -26.03 0.12
CA PRO A 10 7.83 -25.34 -0.19
C PRO A 10 7.99 -24.67 -1.55
N ASP A 11 7.11 -25.06 -2.48
CA ASP A 11 7.14 -24.65 -3.87
C ASP A 11 7.30 -23.13 -3.91
N SER A 12 8.49 -22.65 -4.31
CA SER A 12 8.84 -21.23 -4.20
C SER A 12 7.83 -20.34 -4.94
N THR A 13 7.24 -20.90 -5.99
CA THR A 13 6.10 -20.36 -6.74
C THR A 13 4.84 -20.19 -5.88
N ALA A 14 4.43 -21.21 -5.13
CA ALA A 14 3.23 -21.14 -4.29
C ALA A 14 3.38 -20.07 -3.20
N ALA A 15 4.57 -19.95 -2.60
CA ALA A 15 4.86 -18.90 -1.64
C ALA A 15 4.78 -17.49 -2.27
N LEU A 16 5.25 -17.32 -3.51
CA LEU A 16 5.15 -16.05 -4.25
C LEU A 16 3.70 -15.69 -4.57
N LEU A 17 2.89 -16.65 -4.99
CA LEU A 17 1.47 -16.43 -5.31
C LEU A 17 0.68 -16.06 -4.05
N THR A 18 0.91 -16.75 -2.93
CA THR A 18 0.32 -16.38 -1.63
C THR A 18 0.70 -14.95 -1.24
N LEU A 19 1.98 -14.59 -1.39
CA LEU A 19 2.44 -13.25 -1.07
C LEU A 19 1.81 -12.17 -1.98
N CYS A 20 1.64 -12.46 -3.28
CA CYS A 20 0.91 -11.58 -4.19
C CYS A 20 -0.54 -11.39 -3.74
N ARG A 21 -1.21 -12.47 -3.32
CA ARG A 21 -2.59 -12.42 -2.81
C ARG A 21 -2.69 -11.59 -1.53
N ASP A 22 -1.79 -11.77 -0.58
CA ASP A 22 -1.76 -11.01 0.67
C ASP A 22 -1.56 -9.50 0.42
N ILE A 23 -0.72 -9.15 -0.55
CA ILE A 23 -0.51 -7.77 -1.00
C ILE A 23 -1.81 -7.19 -1.57
N LEU A 24 -2.51 -7.94 -2.43
CA LEU A 24 -3.78 -7.48 -3.01
C LEU A 24 -4.83 -7.25 -1.93
N VAL A 25 -5.00 -8.19 -0.99
CA VAL A 25 -5.96 -8.04 0.11
C VAL A 25 -5.63 -6.82 0.98
N CYS A 26 -4.35 -6.62 1.31
CA CYS A 26 -3.93 -5.43 2.07
C CYS A 26 -4.20 -4.13 1.29
N ALA A 27 -3.91 -4.10 0.00
CA ALA A 27 -4.14 -2.94 -0.86
C ALA A 27 -5.64 -2.60 -0.98
N GLU A 28 -6.52 -3.60 -1.09
CA GLU A 28 -7.97 -3.41 -1.13
C GLU A 28 -8.51 -2.88 0.20
N GLY A 29 -8.05 -3.42 1.33
CA GLY A 29 -8.42 -2.92 2.65
C GLY A 29 -8.06 -1.45 2.84
N LEU A 30 -6.86 -1.05 2.40
CA LEU A 30 -6.42 0.35 2.42
C LEU A 30 -7.26 1.23 1.49
N SER A 31 -7.54 0.77 0.26
CA SER A 31 -8.40 1.52 -0.68
C SER A 31 -9.80 1.74 -0.12
N ALA A 32 -10.41 0.72 0.49
CA ALA A 32 -11.74 0.83 1.08
C ALA A 32 -11.75 1.70 2.34
N GLY A 33 -10.67 1.67 3.13
CA GLY A 33 -10.45 2.60 4.23
C GLY A 33 -10.38 4.05 3.73
N ALA A 34 -9.54 4.30 2.73
CA ALA A 34 -9.30 5.64 2.18
C ALA A 34 -10.59 6.23 1.57
N ALA A 35 -11.36 5.43 0.83
CA ALA A 35 -12.67 5.82 0.30
C ALA A 35 -13.66 6.21 1.40
N ARG A 36 -13.69 5.46 2.52
CA ARG A 36 -14.53 5.81 3.68
C ARG A 36 -14.10 7.12 4.33
N THR A 37 -12.80 7.31 4.54
CA THR A 37 -12.26 8.58 5.04
C THR A 37 -12.63 9.74 4.13
N ARG A 38 -12.48 9.59 2.80
CA ARG A 38 -12.91 10.59 1.81
C ARG A 38 -14.40 10.91 1.95
N SER A 39 -15.25 9.89 2.00
CA SER A 39 -16.71 10.07 2.11
C SER A 39 -17.08 10.84 3.38
N ASN A 40 -16.49 10.49 4.52
CA ASN A 40 -16.73 11.17 5.79
C ASN A 40 -16.30 12.64 5.74
N LEU A 41 -15.13 12.91 5.14
CA LEU A 41 -14.65 14.27 4.96
C LEU A 41 -15.59 15.07 4.04
N LEU A 42 -15.98 14.52 2.90
CA LEU A 42 -16.92 15.20 1.99
C LEU A 42 -18.27 15.48 2.65
N ALA A 43 -18.73 14.60 3.54
CA ALA A 43 -19.94 14.78 4.34
C ALA A 43 -19.80 15.80 5.49
N GLY A 44 -18.61 16.38 5.71
CA GLY A 44 -18.38 17.36 6.77
C GLY A 44 -18.00 16.76 8.12
N ALA A 45 -17.91 15.44 8.24
CA ALA A 45 -17.49 14.79 9.48
C ALA A 45 -15.99 15.02 9.77
N ASP A 46 -15.66 15.03 11.06
CA ASP A 46 -14.28 15.03 11.50
C ASP A 46 -13.59 13.72 11.12
N PRO A 47 -12.31 13.77 10.69
CA PRO A 47 -11.56 12.56 10.41
C PRO A 47 -11.32 11.76 11.68
N ASP A 48 -11.70 10.49 11.61
CA ASP A 48 -11.42 9.52 12.66
C ASP A 48 -9.91 9.25 12.74
N ARG A 49 -9.29 9.67 13.85
CA ARG A 49 -7.85 9.50 14.07
C ARG A 49 -7.44 8.03 14.19
N ALA A 50 -8.28 7.16 14.74
CA ALA A 50 -7.99 5.74 14.84
C ALA A 50 -8.02 5.09 13.45
N ALA A 51 -8.95 5.49 12.59
CA ALA A 51 -9.02 5.04 11.20
C ALA A 51 -7.80 5.51 10.40
N LEU A 52 -7.38 6.78 10.56
CA LEU A 52 -6.16 7.31 9.93
C LEU A 52 -4.89 6.59 10.40
N GLN A 53 -4.79 6.28 11.70
CA GLN A 53 -3.68 5.50 12.25
C GLN A 53 -3.67 4.08 11.67
N GLY A 54 -4.81 3.40 11.65
CA GLY A 54 -4.93 2.06 11.05
C GLY A 54 -4.58 2.04 9.55
N GLN A 55 -4.84 3.12 8.81
CA GLN A 55 -4.38 3.28 7.43
C GLN A 55 -2.86 3.41 7.32
N ALA A 56 -2.23 4.19 8.21
CA ALA A 56 -0.78 4.33 8.25
C ALA A 56 -0.09 3.00 8.58
N ASP A 57 -0.59 2.26 9.57
CA ASP A 57 -0.10 0.94 9.95
C ASP A 57 -0.29 -0.08 8.81
N GLY A 58 -1.46 -0.07 8.16
CA GLY A 58 -1.73 -0.91 7.00
C GLY A 58 -0.81 -0.59 5.81
N ALA A 59 -0.49 0.68 5.57
CA ALA A 59 0.44 1.10 4.53
C ALA A 59 1.88 0.63 4.84
N GLY A 60 2.30 0.69 6.11
CA GLY A 60 3.56 0.13 6.57
C GLY A 60 3.65 -1.37 6.34
N ARG A 61 2.59 -2.12 6.68
CA ARG A 61 2.48 -3.56 6.43
C ARG A 61 2.55 -3.89 4.94
N LEU A 62 1.82 -3.16 4.11
CA LEU A 62 1.83 -3.32 2.65
C LEU A 62 3.24 -3.13 2.08
N GLN A 63 3.96 -2.09 2.54
CA GLN A 63 5.33 -1.84 2.10
C GLN A 63 6.28 -3.00 2.49
N ALA A 64 6.13 -3.58 3.68
CA ALA A 64 6.91 -4.74 4.10
C ALA A 64 6.65 -5.97 3.24
N LEU A 65 5.39 -6.23 2.88
CA LEU A 65 5.02 -7.33 1.98
C LEU A 65 5.60 -7.14 0.58
N VAL A 66 5.52 -5.93 0.01
CA VAL A 66 6.10 -5.61 -1.30
C VAL A 66 7.62 -5.77 -1.32
N LYS A 67 8.32 -5.33 -0.26
CA LYS A 67 9.76 -5.57 -0.10
C LYS A 67 10.09 -7.06 -0.05
N THR A 68 9.30 -7.83 0.69
CA THR A 68 9.45 -9.30 0.80
C THR A 68 9.24 -9.96 -0.55
N LEU A 69 8.26 -9.49 -1.34
CA LEU A 69 8.00 -9.99 -2.69
C LEU A 69 9.19 -9.72 -3.61
N GLY A 70 9.71 -8.49 -3.59
CA GLY A 70 10.91 -8.14 -4.35
C GLY A 70 12.11 -9.01 -4.01
N ARG A 71 12.36 -9.26 -2.71
CA ARG A 71 13.44 -10.14 -2.26
C ARG A 71 13.25 -11.57 -2.77
N ARG A 72 12.06 -12.15 -2.55
CA ARG A 72 11.76 -13.54 -2.98
C ARG A 72 11.80 -13.71 -4.49
N LEU A 73 11.37 -12.71 -5.27
CA LEU A 73 11.50 -12.75 -6.73
C LEU A 73 12.96 -12.76 -7.20
N GLY A 74 13.86 -12.08 -6.48
CA GLY A 74 15.30 -12.14 -6.76
C GLY A 74 15.97 -13.45 -6.36
N GLU A 75 15.41 -14.16 -5.38
CA GLU A 75 15.92 -15.44 -4.85
C GLU A 75 15.31 -16.67 -5.54
N ALA A 76 14.14 -16.53 -6.18
CA ALA A 76 13.37 -17.66 -6.67
C ALA A 76 13.84 -18.17 -8.04
N SER A 77 14.24 -19.45 -8.09
CA SER A 77 14.31 -20.22 -9.34
C SER A 77 12.91 -20.73 -9.71
N ILE A 78 12.17 -19.91 -10.45
CA ILE A 78 10.80 -20.25 -10.89
C ILE A 78 10.87 -21.16 -12.12
N HIS A 79 10.24 -22.32 -12.03
CA HIS A 79 10.16 -23.29 -13.12
C HIS A 79 9.33 -22.71 -14.27
N SER A 80 9.72 -22.96 -15.52
CA SER A 80 9.16 -22.31 -16.72
C SER A 80 7.63 -22.39 -16.83
N GLU A 81 7.04 -23.51 -16.39
CA GLU A 81 5.59 -23.75 -16.49
C GLU A 81 4.74 -22.85 -15.59
N ARG A 82 5.29 -22.35 -14.46
CA ARG A 82 4.58 -21.43 -13.54
C ARG A 82 5.13 -20.00 -13.54
N GLN A 83 6.12 -19.71 -14.38
CA GLN A 83 6.65 -18.34 -14.52
C GLN A 83 5.59 -17.36 -15.00
N GLU A 84 4.75 -17.75 -15.95
CA GLU A 84 3.72 -16.88 -16.50
C GLU A 84 2.63 -16.55 -15.46
N GLU A 85 2.27 -17.51 -14.61
CA GLU A 85 1.30 -17.29 -13.52
C GLU A 85 1.84 -16.29 -12.50
N VAL A 86 3.09 -16.48 -12.05
CA VAL A 86 3.74 -15.55 -11.12
C VAL A 86 3.91 -14.17 -11.77
N ARG A 87 4.29 -14.11 -13.04
CA ARG A 87 4.43 -12.85 -13.78
C ARG A 87 3.11 -12.09 -13.82
N ARG A 88 2.01 -12.73 -14.21
CA ARG A 88 0.67 -12.13 -14.22
C ARG A 88 0.23 -11.65 -12.84
N ALA A 89 0.50 -12.45 -11.80
CA ALA A 89 0.20 -12.07 -10.42
C ALA A 89 0.98 -10.83 -9.99
N VAL A 90 2.28 -10.76 -10.32
CA VAL A 90 3.14 -9.60 -10.02
C VAL A 90 2.73 -8.36 -10.81
N GLU A 91 2.39 -8.50 -12.10
CA GLU A 91 1.89 -7.39 -12.91
C GLU A 91 0.55 -6.85 -12.36
N THR A 92 -0.34 -7.74 -11.92
CA THR A 92 -1.60 -7.38 -11.26
C THR A 92 -1.35 -6.61 -9.97
N VAL A 93 -0.42 -7.09 -9.12
CA VAL A 93 0.01 -6.40 -7.90
C VAL A 93 0.55 -5.01 -8.23
N ARG A 94 1.44 -4.88 -9.22
CA ARG A 94 2.01 -3.59 -9.63
C ARG A 94 0.93 -2.60 -10.08
N ALA A 95 0.02 -3.05 -10.94
CA ALA A 95 -1.09 -2.22 -11.41
C ALA A 95 -1.98 -1.75 -10.25
N ARG A 96 -2.28 -2.64 -9.30
CA ARG A 96 -3.13 -2.32 -8.15
C ARG A 96 -2.44 -1.35 -7.19
N LEU A 97 -1.15 -1.51 -6.94
CA LEU A 97 -0.35 -0.59 -6.12
C LEU A 97 -0.27 0.81 -6.76
N ALA A 98 -0.12 0.90 -8.09
CA ALA A 98 -0.13 2.17 -8.80
C ALA A 98 -1.48 2.89 -8.66
N CYS A 99 -2.60 2.17 -8.82
CA CYS A 99 -3.92 2.73 -8.57
C CYS A 99 -4.11 3.20 -7.12
N LEU A 100 -3.64 2.41 -6.15
CA LEU A 100 -3.73 2.77 -4.74
C LEU A 100 -2.92 4.03 -4.41
N ALA A 101 -1.70 4.16 -4.95
CA ALA A 101 -0.86 5.32 -4.74
C ALA A 101 -1.56 6.61 -5.19
N ASN A 102 -2.16 6.60 -6.39
CA ASN A 102 -2.93 7.74 -6.91
C ASN A 102 -4.13 8.08 -6.01
N ALA A 103 -4.84 7.08 -5.49
CA ALA A 103 -5.98 7.29 -4.62
C ALA A 103 -5.56 7.89 -3.26
N VAL A 104 -4.52 7.36 -2.64
CA VAL A 104 -3.99 7.82 -1.34
C VAL A 104 -3.43 9.24 -1.44
N GLU A 105 -2.73 9.58 -2.53
CA GLU A 105 -2.22 10.94 -2.75
C GLU A 105 -3.37 11.95 -2.82
N THR A 106 -4.45 11.60 -3.53
CA THR A 106 -5.67 12.42 -3.62
C THR A 106 -6.33 12.61 -2.26
N ASP A 107 -6.39 11.55 -1.45
CA ASP A 107 -6.97 11.60 -0.09
C ASP A 107 -6.12 12.42 0.87
N TYR A 108 -4.81 12.27 0.82
CA TYR A 108 -3.89 13.05 1.64
C TYR A 108 -3.98 14.55 1.33
N ALA A 109 -4.16 14.91 0.06
CA ALA A 109 -4.39 16.29 -0.35
C ALA A 109 -5.70 16.86 0.23
N LEU A 110 -6.77 16.07 0.27
CA LEU A 110 -8.05 16.46 0.86
C LEU A 110 -7.96 16.64 2.39
N VAL A 111 -7.32 15.69 3.08
CA VAL A 111 -7.09 15.78 4.54
C VAL A 111 -6.22 16.99 4.88
N SER A 112 -5.16 17.22 4.11
CA SER A 112 -4.26 18.36 4.29
C SER A 112 -4.95 19.70 4.08
N ARG A 113 -5.85 19.82 3.09
CA ARG A 113 -6.65 21.05 2.87
C ARG A 113 -7.58 21.39 4.05
N ARG A 114 -8.04 20.38 4.80
CA ARG A 114 -8.82 20.57 6.03
C ARG A 114 -7.97 20.88 7.27
N GLY A 115 -6.65 21.01 7.12
CA GLY A 115 -5.75 21.35 8.22
C GLY A 115 -5.50 20.21 9.22
N VAL A 116 -5.91 18.99 8.88
CA VAL A 116 -5.77 17.82 9.75
C VAL A 116 -4.40 17.19 9.51
N ARG A 117 -3.57 17.14 10.56
CA ARG A 117 -2.27 16.46 10.50
C ARG A 117 -2.49 14.95 10.69
N ILE A 118 -2.07 14.16 9.70
CA ILE A 118 -2.01 12.70 9.84
C ILE A 118 -0.69 12.33 10.54
N PRO A 119 -0.72 11.68 11.71
CA PRO A 119 0.48 11.22 12.39
C PRO A 119 1.22 10.15 11.57
N GLY A 120 2.57 10.15 11.61
CA GLY A 120 3.42 9.15 10.95
C GLY A 120 3.84 9.47 9.51
N VAL A 121 3.21 10.44 8.84
CA VAL A 121 3.71 10.97 7.57
C VAL A 121 4.70 12.08 7.89
N GLY A 122 5.99 11.79 7.74
CA GLY A 122 7.08 12.71 8.01
C GLY A 122 6.77 14.11 7.46
N GLY A 123 6.61 15.06 8.38
CA GLY A 123 6.26 16.43 8.06
C GLY A 123 7.33 17.05 7.17
N ARG A 124 7.01 17.24 5.89
CA ARG A 124 7.42 18.47 5.23
C ARG A 124 6.21 19.38 5.25
N PRO A 125 6.23 20.47 6.02
CA PRO A 125 5.25 21.52 5.82
C PRO A 125 5.33 21.91 4.35
N HIS A 126 4.19 21.91 3.66
CA HIS A 126 4.06 22.64 2.42
C HIS A 126 4.61 24.06 2.67
N PRO A 127 5.52 24.60 1.85
CA PRO A 127 5.99 25.95 2.05
C PRO A 127 4.75 26.84 2.00
N ARG A 128 4.39 27.37 3.17
CA ARG A 128 3.38 28.42 3.29
C ARG A 128 3.83 29.51 2.33
N ARG A 129 3.12 29.63 1.20
CA ARG A 129 3.11 30.86 0.41
C ARG A 129 2.72 31.97 1.40
N ARG A 130 3.73 32.67 1.94
CA ARG A 130 3.55 33.93 2.66
C ARG A 130 3.06 34.96 1.64
N PHE A 131 1.77 34.93 1.32
CA PHE A 131 1.09 36.14 0.89
C PHE A 131 0.59 36.82 2.15
N GLY A 132 1.51 37.51 2.83
CA GLY A 132 1.10 38.66 3.63
C GLY A 132 0.73 39.78 2.65
N PRO A 133 -0.34 40.55 2.90
CA PRO A 133 -0.60 41.74 2.09
C PRO A 133 0.61 42.69 2.21
N PRO A 134 0.94 43.46 1.16
CA PRO A 134 2.00 44.45 1.25
C PRO A 134 1.65 45.46 2.34
N GLU A 135 2.56 45.70 3.28
CA GLU A 135 2.45 46.81 4.22
C GLU A 135 2.37 48.10 3.40
N ARG A 136 1.22 48.78 3.49
CA ARG A 136 1.09 50.18 3.11
C ARG A 136 1.40 51.00 4.37
N GLY A 137 2.46 51.80 4.31
CA GLY A 137 2.83 52.75 5.36
C GLY A 137 4.31 53.05 5.34
#